data_AF-J9E5H7-F1
#
_entry.id   AF-J9E5H7-F1
#
_cell.length_a   1.000
_cell.length_b   1.000
_cell.length_c   1.000
_cell.angle_alpha   90.00
_cell.angle_beta   90.00
_cell.angle_gamma   90.00
#
_symmetry.space_group_name_H-M   'P 1'
#
loop_
_entity.id
_entity.type
_entity.pdbx_description
1 polymer ?
#
loop_
_entity_poly.entity_id
_entity_poly.type
_entity_poly.pdbx_seq_one_letter_code
_entity_poly.pdbx_strand_id
1 'polypeptide(L)'
;MVAEFEKYVKEGVSPEVRDEMLESKPGLNWDRFGFIVDMNHANMIFNRERNDACDEKDRQWKCLEAFRAHLQFLNERALKTGAEIYKNILEACAGHISYERIDHSGPKRPELTEIFGLVTQ
;
A
#
# COMPACT_ATOMS: atom_id res chain seq x y z
N MET A 1 -5.96 -11.93 -5.05
CA MET A 1 -5.23 -11.19 -6.09
C MET A 1 -4.47 -12.10 -7.04
N VAL A 2 -3.37 -12.77 -6.65
CA VAL A 2 -2.62 -13.61 -7.62
C VAL A 2 -3.45 -14.74 -8.21
N ALA A 3 -4.22 -15.48 -7.39
CA ALA A 3 -5.10 -16.55 -7.87
C ALA A 3 -6.25 -16.04 -8.77
N GLU A 4 -6.62 -14.76 -8.65
CA GLU A 4 -7.61 -14.12 -9.51
C GLU A 4 -7.00 -13.75 -10.86
N PHE A 5 -5.80 -13.17 -10.81
CA PHE A 5 -5.01 -12.84 -12.00
C PHE A 5 -4.61 -14.08 -12.82
N GLU A 6 -4.36 -15.22 -12.17
CA GLU A 6 -4.08 -16.49 -12.83
C GLU A 6 -5.18 -16.91 -13.83
N LYS A 7 -6.44 -16.51 -13.59
CA LYS A 7 -7.54 -16.79 -14.52
C LYS A 7 -7.33 -16.08 -15.85
N TYR A 8 -6.99 -14.79 -15.81
CA TYR A 8 -6.68 -14.00 -17.00
C TYR A 8 -5.50 -14.57 -17.77
N VAL A 9 -4.44 -14.94 -17.06
CA VAL A 9 -3.22 -15.47 -17.65
C VAL A 9 -3.47 -16.79 -18.39
N LYS A 10 -4.39 -17.62 -17.91
CA LYS A 10 -4.79 -18.89 -18.55
C LYS A 10 -5.68 -18.71 -19.79
N GLU A 11 -6.37 -17.58 -19.91
CA GLU A 11 -7.23 -17.27 -21.06
C GLU A 11 -6.43 -16.83 -22.30
N GLY A 12 -5.13 -16.58 -22.14
CA GLY A 12 -4.21 -16.17 -23.22
C GLY A 12 -3.60 -14.81 -22.95
N VAL A 13 -2.90 -14.27 -23.95
CA VAL A 13 -2.26 -12.94 -23.85
C VAL A 13 -3.32 -11.85 -23.85
N SER A 14 -3.10 -10.77 -23.10
CA SER A 14 -3.98 -9.60 -23.12
C SER A 14 -4.05 -9.00 -24.54
N PRO A 15 -5.25 -8.68 -25.05
CA PRO A 15 -5.41 -8.11 -26.39
C PRO A 15 -4.85 -6.68 -26.49
N GLU A 16 -4.76 -6.00 -25.36
CA GLU A 16 -4.19 -4.67 -25.23
C GLU A 16 -3.07 -4.72 -24.19
N VAL A 17 -1.96 -4.07 -24.53
CA VAL A 17 -0.75 -4.08 -23.73
C VAL A 17 -0.38 -2.65 -23.36
N ARG A 18 -0.09 -2.41 -22.08
CA ARG A 18 0.25 -1.08 -21.55
C ARG A 18 1.53 -1.08 -20.74
N ASP A 19 2.33 -0.04 -20.92
CA ASP A 19 3.57 0.22 -20.20
C ASP A 19 3.36 1.30 -19.15
N GLU A 20 2.68 0.94 -18.07
CA GLU A 20 2.37 1.85 -16.97
C GLU A 20 2.43 1.13 -15.62
N MET A 21 2.50 1.92 -14.55
CA MET A 21 2.55 1.38 -13.20
C MET A 21 1.14 1.09 -12.69
N LEU A 22 0.88 -0.15 -12.30
CA LEU A 22 -0.35 -0.49 -11.59
C LEU A 22 -0.35 0.16 -10.20
N GLU A 23 -1.39 0.91 -9.89
CA GLU A 23 -1.60 1.52 -8.58
C GLU A 23 -2.58 0.69 -7.74
N SER A 24 -2.42 0.73 -6.42
CA SER A 24 -3.40 0.19 -5.47
C SER A 24 -4.26 1.31 -4.89
N LYS A 25 -5.56 1.06 -4.71
CA LYS A 25 -6.50 2.00 -4.09
C LYS A 25 -7.20 1.37 -2.89
N PRO A 26 -7.64 2.17 -1.90
CA PRO A 26 -8.52 1.65 -0.86
C PRO A 26 -9.82 1.15 -1.48
N GLY A 27 -10.37 0.06 -0.93
CA GLY A 27 -11.71 -0.41 -1.26
C GLY A 27 -12.78 0.60 -0.80
N LEU A 28 -14.00 0.44 -1.32
CA LEU A 28 -15.11 1.38 -1.09
C LEU A 28 -15.41 1.67 0.38
N ASN A 29 -15.23 0.66 1.23
CA ASN A 29 -15.54 0.72 2.66
C ASN A 29 -14.36 1.21 3.51
N TRP A 30 -13.18 1.45 2.93
CA TRP A 30 -11.96 1.82 3.66
C TRP A 30 -11.57 0.83 4.77
N ASP A 31 -11.90 -0.45 4.56
CA ASP A 31 -11.67 -1.51 5.53
C ASP A 31 -10.18 -1.78 5.78
N ARG A 32 -9.87 -2.29 6.97
CA ARG A 32 -8.54 -2.83 7.27
C ARG A 32 -8.23 -3.98 6.30
N PHE A 33 -7.04 -3.97 5.72
CA PHE A 33 -6.64 -4.89 4.63
C PHE A 33 -7.55 -4.82 3.39
N GLY A 34 -8.23 -3.69 3.18
CA GLY A 34 -9.18 -3.47 2.09
C GLY A 34 -8.59 -2.85 0.83
N PHE A 35 -7.26 -2.77 0.69
CA PHE A 35 -6.65 -2.26 -0.55
C PHE A 35 -6.86 -3.24 -1.70
N ILE A 36 -7.17 -2.69 -2.87
CA ILE A 36 -7.46 -3.44 -4.09
C ILE A 36 -6.65 -2.90 -5.28
N VAL A 37 -6.51 -3.76 -6.29
CA VAL A 37 -5.97 -3.40 -7.61
C VAL A 37 -7.01 -3.71 -8.67
N ASP A 38 -7.00 -2.98 -9.79
CA ASP A 38 -7.85 -3.28 -10.94
C ASP A 38 -7.27 -4.46 -11.72
N MET A 39 -7.98 -5.59 -11.75
CA MET A 39 -7.50 -6.81 -12.40
C MET A 39 -7.52 -6.74 -13.93
N ASN A 40 -8.46 -6.00 -14.52
CA ASN A 40 -8.47 -5.79 -15.98
C ASN A 40 -7.28 -4.93 -16.39
N HIS A 41 -6.96 -3.93 -15.58
CA HIS A 41 -5.78 -3.11 -15.78
C HIS A 41 -4.48 -3.90 -15.57
N ALA A 42 -4.42 -4.73 -14.53
CA ALA A 42 -3.30 -5.64 -14.30
C ALA A 42 -3.10 -6.61 -15.48
N ASN A 43 -4.19 -7.09 -16.10
CA ASN A 43 -4.13 -7.91 -17.31
C ASN A 43 -3.40 -7.18 -18.45
N MET A 44 -3.75 -5.92 -18.71
CA MET A 44 -3.11 -5.11 -19.75
C MET A 44 -1.62 -4.85 -19.51
N ILE A 45 -1.20 -4.80 -18.24
CA ILE A 45 0.19 -4.49 -17.88
C ILE A 45 1.06 -5.74 -17.80
N PHE A 46 0.58 -6.83 -17.19
CA PHE A 46 1.42 -7.98 -16.83
C PHE A 46 1.21 -9.21 -17.73
N ASN A 47 0.02 -9.39 -18.31
CA ASN A 47 -0.30 -10.56 -19.12
C ASN A 47 0.08 -10.33 -20.60
N ARG A 48 1.38 -10.31 -20.87
CA ARG A 48 1.94 -9.99 -22.19
C ARG A 48 2.50 -11.22 -22.88
N GLU A 49 2.73 -11.09 -24.18
CA GLU A 49 3.61 -11.99 -24.91
C GLU A 49 5.06 -11.77 -24.44
N ARG A 50 5.83 -12.86 -24.33
CA ARG A 50 7.17 -12.85 -23.76
C ARG A 50 8.13 -13.58 -24.68
N ASN A 51 8.99 -12.82 -25.34
CA ASN A 51 10.05 -13.37 -26.20
C ASN A 51 11.07 -14.21 -25.43
N ASP A 52 11.14 -14.05 -24.11
CA ASP A 52 11.99 -14.82 -23.22
C ASP A 52 11.34 -16.12 -22.72
N ALA A 53 10.08 -16.40 -23.07
CA ALA A 53 9.39 -17.63 -22.66
C ALA A 53 9.65 -18.79 -23.63
N CYS A 54 9.90 -19.98 -23.10
CA CYS A 54 10.14 -21.17 -23.93
C CYS A 54 8.86 -21.83 -24.42
N ASP A 55 7.79 -21.74 -23.64
CA ASP A 55 6.46 -22.24 -23.96
C ASP A 55 5.38 -21.41 -23.25
N GLU A 56 4.12 -21.75 -23.49
CA GLU A 56 2.99 -21.04 -22.89
C GLU A 56 2.96 -21.15 -21.36
N LYS A 57 3.39 -22.29 -20.79
CA LYS A 57 3.40 -22.48 -19.33
C LYS A 57 4.46 -21.60 -18.67
N ASP A 58 5.62 -21.47 -19.29
CA ASP A 58 6.70 -20.57 -18.85
C ASP A 58 6.28 -19.10 -18.99
N ARG A 59 5.61 -18.72 -20.08
CA ARG A 59 5.03 -17.37 -20.24
C ARG A 59 4.08 -17.05 -19.08
N GLN A 60 3.13 -17.94 -18.81
CA GLN A 60 2.15 -17.78 -17.74
C GLN A 60 2.82 -17.62 -16.38
N TRP A 61 3.79 -18.47 -16.06
CA TRP A 61 4.55 -18.39 -14.81
C TRP A 61 5.28 -17.05 -14.69
N LYS A 62 5.99 -16.62 -15.74
CA LYS A 62 6.71 -15.33 -15.74
C LYS A 62 5.79 -14.12 -15.60
N CYS A 63 4.61 -14.14 -16.22
CA CYS A 63 3.59 -13.10 -16.05
C CYS A 63 3.07 -13.05 -14.61
N LEU A 64 2.84 -14.21 -14.00
CA LEU A 64 2.40 -14.30 -12.59
C LEU A 64 3.48 -13.82 -11.62
N GLU A 65 4.75 -14.17 -11.85
CA GLU A 65 5.87 -13.68 -11.02
C GLU A 65 6.05 -12.17 -11.15
N ALA A 66 5.95 -11.61 -12.37
CA ALA A 66 6.02 -10.17 -12.58
C ALA A 66 4.91 -9.43 -11.81
N PHE A 67 3.67 -9.94 -11.88
CA PHE A 67 2.55 -9.38 -11.11
C PHE A 67 2.78 -9.52 -9.59
N ARG A 68 3.23 -10.69 -9.11
CA ARG A 68 3.51 -10.90 -7.68
C ARG A 68 4.60 -9.96 -7.17
N ALA A 69 5.69 -9.81 -7.91
CA ALA A 69 6.78 -8.89 -7.58
C ALA A 69 6.26 -7.44 -7.50
N HIS A 70 5.38 -7.04 -8.42
CA HIS A 70 4.78 -5.70 -8.38
C HIS A 70 3.86 -5.50 -7.17
N LEU A 71 3.04 -6.49 -6.79
CA LEU A 71 2.25 -6.42 -5.56
C LEU A 71 3.12 -6.27 -4.31
N GLN A 72 4.27 -6.96 -4.27
CA GLN A 72 5.23 -6.79 -3.18
C GLN A 72 5.82 -5.37 -3.16
N PHE A 73 6.20 -4.83 -4.31
CA PHE A 73 6.66 -3.45 -4.43
C PHE A 73 5.62 -2.44 -3.89
N LEU A 74 4.33 -2.61 -4.22
CA LEU A 74 3.26 -1.76 -3.70
C LEU A 74 3.13 -1.84 -2.18
N ASN A 75 3.25 -3.05 -1.62
CA ASN A 75 3.22 -3.25 -0.16
C ASN A 75 4.41 -2.60 0.54
N GLU A 76 5.61 -2.70 -0.03
CA GLU A 76 6.82 -2.06 0.51
C GLU A 76 6.70 -0.53 0.47
N ARG A 77 6.16 0.02 -0.63
CA ARG A 77 5.85 1.46 -0.74
C ARG A 77 4.86 1.90 0.35
N ALA A 78 3.78 1.14 0.55
CA ALA A 78 2.77 1.42 1.57
C ALA A 78 3.36 1.34 2.99
N LEU A 79 4.25 0.37 3.26
CA LEU A 79 4.93 0.24 4.54
C LEU A 79 5.82 1.44 4.83
N LYS A 80 6.57 1.93 3.83
CA LYS A 80 7.40 3.13 3.98
C LYS A 80 6.55 4.37 4.29
N THR A 81 5.48 4.58 3.54
CA THR A 81 4.54 5.68 3.79
C THR A 81 3.91 5.58 5.19
N GLY A 82 3.51 4.38 5.61
CA GLY A 82 2.99 4.13 6.95
C GLY A 82 4.00 4.48 8.04
N ALA A 83 5.27 4.10 7.87
CA ALA A 83 6.34 4.44 8.81
C ALA A 83 6.55 5.95 8.95
N GLU A 84 6.50 6.69 7.84
CA GLU A 84 6.59 8.17 7.85
C GLU A 84 5.39 8.79 8.58
N ILE A 85 4.18 8.31 8.32
CA ILE A 85 2.97 8.76 9.04
C ILE A 85 3.10 8.50 10.54
N TYR A 86 3.49 7.29 10.94
CA TYR A 86 3.67 6.94 12.36
C TYR A 86 4.72 7.83 13.03
N LYS A 87 5.85 8.08 12.36
CA LYS A 87 6.88 8.97 12.87
C LYS A 87 6.33 10.37 13.11
N ASN A 88 5.63 10.94 12.13
CA ASN A 88 5.04 12.27 12.25
C ASN A 88 4.02 12.36 13.39
N ILE A 89 3.19 11.31 13.58
CA ILE A 89 2.25 11.24 14.71
C ILE A 89 3.00 11.22 16.03
N LEU A 90 4.02 10.38 16.17
CA LEU A 90 4.80 10.28 17.42
C LEU A 90 5.50 11.60 17.75
N GLU A 91 6.10 12.26 16.77
CA GLU A 91 6.75 13.56 16.93
C GLU A 91 5.74 14.65 17.32
N ALA A 92 4.56 14.68 16.68
CA ALA A 92 3.50 15.61 17.03
C ALA A 92 2.97 15.39 18.46
N CYS A 93 2.72 14.14 18.85
CA CYS A 93 2.31 13.81 20.21
C CYS A 93 3.39 14.18 21.23
N ALA A 94 4.66 13.85 20.96
CA ALA A 94 5.77 14.17 21.85
C ALA A 94 5.95 15.69 22.01
N GLY A 95 5.84 16.45 20.92
CA GLY A 95 5.89 17.91 20.94
C GLY A 95 4.74 18.52 21.74
N HIS A 96 3.51 18.06 21.51
CA HIS A 96 2.33 18.49 22.26
C HIS A 96 2.49 18.21 23.76
N ILE A 97 2.86 16.99 24.14
CA ILE A 97 3.08 16.60 25.55
C ILE A 97 4.18 17.46 26.18
N SER A 98 5.28 17.68 25.46
CA SER A 98 6.41 18.47 25.96
C SER A 98 6.01 19.92 26.22
N TYR A 99 5.30 20.55 25.28
CA TYR A 99 4.80 21.91 25.44
C TYR A 99 3.82 22.02 26.62
N GLU A 100 2.83 21.14 26.67
CA GLU A 100 1.75 21.20 27.67
C GLU A 100 2.24 20.96 29.10
N ARG A 101 3.33 20.20 29.28
CA ARG A 101 3.70 19.65 30.60
C ARG A 101 5.11 20.01 31.08
N ILE A 102 6.06 20.22 30.18
CA ILE A 102 7.48 20.34 30.52
C ILE A 102 8.01 21.74 30.19
N ASP A 103 7.72 22.26 28.99
CA ASP A 103 8.31 23.49 28.48
C ASP A 103 8.04 24.69 29.41
N HIS A 104 9.07 25.52 29.60
CA HIS A 104 8.98 26.71 30.42
C HIS A 104 7.94 27.73 29.92
N SER A 105 7.73 27.79 28.61
CA SER A 105 6.81 28.68 27.91
C SER A 105 5.40 28.10 27.77
N GLY A 106 5.20 26.86 28.20
CA GLY A 106 3.92 26.16 28.15
C GLY A 106 3.12 26.24 29.45
N PRO A 107 1.89 25.67 29.47
CA PRO A 107 0.98 25.75 30.60
C PRO A 107 1.39 24.87 31.80
N LYS A 108 2.34 23.93 31.64
CA LYS A 108 2.90 23.05 32.69
C LYS A 108 1.83 22.32 33.49
N ARG A 109 0.92 21.64 32.80
CA ARG A 109 -0.17 20.89 33.42
C ARG A 109 0.39 19.59 34.04
N PRO A 110 0.45 19.47 35.39
CA PRO A 110 1.15 18.36 36.03
C PRO A 110 0.35 17.05 35.96
N GLU A 111 -0.98 17.13 36.02
CA GLU A 111 -1.87 15.96 36.11
C GLU A 111 -2.59 15.70 34.79
N LEU A 112 -2.93 14.43 34.56
CA LEU A 112 -3.80 14.00 33.47
C LEU A 112 -5.24 14.01 33.99
N THR A 113 -6.11 14.75 33.32
CA THR A 113 -7.54 14.81 33.65
C THR A 113 -8.38 14.55 32.40
N GLU A 114 -9.69 14.37 32.56
CA GLU A 114 -10.61 14.24 31.42
C GLU A 114 -10.63 15.49 30.54
N ILE A 115 -10.42 16.67 31.14
CA ILE A 115 -10.39 17.96 30.43
C ILE A 115 -9.01 18.17 29.79
N PHE A 116 -7.94 17.74 30.46
CA PHE A 116 -6.55 17.92 30.04
C PHE A 116 -5.85 16.57 29.90
N GLY A 117 -6.27 15.85 28.86
CA GLY A 117 -5.72 14.56 28.47
C GLY A 117 -4.26 14.63 27.97
N LEU A 118 -3.76 13.49 27.49
CA LEU A 118 -2.39 13.39 26.99
C LEU A 118 -2.22 14.08 25.62
N VAL A 119 -3.26 13.97 24.79
CA VAL A 119 -3.41 14.62 23.50
C VAL A 119 -4.82 15.22 23.44
N THR A 120 -4.99 16.28 22.66
CA THR A 120 -6.32 16.87 22.40
C THR A 120 -7.19 15.89 21.61
N GLN A 121 -8.49 15.83 21.96
CA GLN A 121 -9.50 15.07 21.22
C GLN A 121 -9.95 15.81 19.96
#